data_AF-A0AAD6IKY8-F1
#
_entry.id   AF-A0AAD6IKY8-F1
#
_cell.length_a   1.000
_cell.length_b   1.000
_cell.length_c   1.000
_cell.angle_alpha   90.00
_cell.angle_beta   90.00
_cell.angle_gamma   90.00
#
_symmetry.space_group_name_H-M   'P 1'
#
loop_
_entity.id
_entity.type
_entity.pdbx_description
1 polymer ?
#
loop_
_entity_poly.entity_id
_entity_poly.type
_entity_poly.pdbx_seq_one_letter_code
_entity_poly.pdbx_strand_id
1 'polypeptide(L)'
;MTGIPWTDEETAVLLVFSMWGYKHEAIAEILTNRRAEIRGILHTNMPPSYTRTVSAIRNKLNELRTQNPRLWLKEEGWNRAAITEYLYDSMADLAHVNRLLNLNAADINIITRYDM
;
A
#
# COMPACT_ATOMS: atom_id res chain seq x y z
N MET A 1 6.60 -21.76 -4.93
CA MET A 1 6.92 -20.96 -3.73
C MET A 1 5.67 -20.18 -3.36
N THR A 2 4.94 -20.62 -2.33
CA THR A 2 3.79 -19.90 -1.80
C THR A 2 4.32 -18.69 -1.02
N GLY A 3 4.38 -17.54 -1.70
CA GLY A 3 4.69 -16.27 -1.06
C GLY A 3 3.61 -15.90 -0.04
N ILE A 4 3.96 -15.07 0.93
CA ILE A 4 3.03 -14.62 1.96
C ILE A 4 1.89 -13.84 1.31
N PRO A 5 0.62 -14.21 1.55
CA PRO A 5 -0.52 -13.60 0.87
C PRO A 5 -0.57 -12.10 1.17
N TRP A 6 -1.01 -11.34 0.18
CA TRP A 6 -1.28 -9.90 0.32
C TRP A 6 -2.64 -9.72 0.97
N THR A 7 -2.71 -8.83 1.96
CA THR A 7 -4.02 -8.39 2.49
C THR A 7 -4.57 -7.23 1.67
N ASP A 8 -5.85 -6.95 1.84
CA ASP A 8 -6.49 -5.84 1.14
C ASP A 8 -5.90 -4.48 1.58
N GLU A 9 -5.54 -4.33 2.87
CA GLU A 9 -4.90 -3.12 3.39
C GLU A 9 -3.50 -2.92 2.82
N GLU A 10 -2.69 -3.99 2.74
CA GLU A 10 -1.36 -3.92 2.12
C GLU A 10 -1.45 -3.57 0.64
N THR A 11 -2.48 -4.10 -0.05
CA THR A 11 -2.77 -3.80 -1.44
C THR A 11 -3.22 -2.34 -1.61
N ALA A 12 -4.02 -1.81 -0.68
CA ALA A 12 -4.45 -0.42 -0.67
C ALA A 12 -3.28 0.54 -0.48
N VAL A 13 -2.44 0.30 0.52
CA VAL A 13 -1.21 1.06 0.76
C VAL A 13 -0.33 1.03 -0.47
N LEU A 14 -0.07 -0.15 -1.04
CA LEU A 14 0.72 -0.28 -2.26
C LEU A 14 0.20 0.61 -3.39
N LEU A 15 -1.09 0.51 -3.73
CA LEU A 15 -1.70 1.28 -4.82
C LEU A 15 -1.62 2.78 -4.58
N VAL A 16 -1.95 3.26 -3.38
CA VAL A 16 -1.96 4.68 -3.05
C VAL A 16 -0.55 5.27 -3.10
N PHE A 17 0.42 4.63 -2.45
CA PHE A 17 1.79 5.14 -2.42
C PHE A 17 2.47 5.06 -3.80
N SER A 18 2.24 3.99 -4.57
CA SER A 18 2.73 3.91 -5.94
C SER A 18 2.08 4.98 -6.84
N MET A 19 0.79 5.25 -6.65
CA MET A 19 0.08 6.33 -7.35
C MET A 19 0.65 7.72 -7.05
N TRP A 20 1.13 7.94 -5.84
CA TRP A 20 1.79 9.17 -5.42
C TRP A 20 3.27 9.26 -5.82
N GLY A 21 3.81 8.23 -6.48
CA GLY A 21 5.19 8.22 -6.96
C GLY A 21 6.23 7.85 -5.91
N TYR A 22 5.83 7.20 -4.81
CA TYR A 22 6.79 6.69 -3.84
C TYR A 22 7.64 5.57 -4.44
N LYS A 23 8.93 5.58 -4.10
CA LYS A 23 9.87 4.55 -4.51
C LYS A 23 9.48 3.20 -3.90
N HIS A 24 9.64 2.13 -4.66
CA HIS A 24 9.26 0.78 -4.21
C HIS A 24 10.01 0.34 -2.95
N GLU A 25 11.24 0.82 -2.76
CA GLU A 25 12.05 0.61 -1.56
C GLU A 25 11.36 1.17 -0.31
N ALA A 26 10.85 2.40 -0.38
CA ALA A 26 10.14 3.03 0.73
C ALA A 26 8.82 2.33 1.03
N ILE A 27 8.08 1.90 0.00
CA ILE A 27 6.83 1.16 0.16
C ILE A 27 7.09 -0.20 0.83
N ALA A 28 8.14 -0.90 0.40
CA ALA A 28 8.57 -2.18 0.98
C ALA A 28 8.92 -2.05 2.47
N GLU A 29 9.64 -0.99 2.83
CA GLU A 29 9.99 -0.66 4.21
C GLU A 29 8.75 -0.38 5.06
N ILE A 30 7.84 0.48 4.60
CA ILE A 30 6.59 0.81 5.29
C ILE A 30 5.75 -0.44 5.54
N LEU A 31 5.55 -1.28 4.51
CA LEU A 31 4.76 -2.51 4.65
C LEU A 31 5.42 -3.53 5.58
N THR A 32 6.75 -3.53 5.69
CA THR A 32 7.48 -4.43 6.59
C THR A 32 7.41 -3.94 8.04
N ASN A 33 7.66 -2.65 8.26
CA ASN A 33 7.86 -2.10 9.60
C ASN A 33 6.55 -1.67 10.28
N ARG A 34 5.54 -1.26 9.50
CA ARG A 34 4.27 -0.70 10.02
C ARG A 34 3.06 -1.57 9.78
N ARG A 35 3.27 -2.87 9.58
CA ARG A 35 2.21 -3.85 9.32
C ARG A 35 1.07 -3.80 10.34
N ALA A 36 1.38 -3.67 11.64
CA ALA A 36 0.37 -3.65 12.69
C ALA A 36 -0.55 -2.42 12.54
N GLU A 37 0.03 -1.24 12.29
CA GLU A 37 -0.71 0.01 12.03
C GLU A 37 -1.58 -0.10 10.77
N ILE A 38 -1.01 -0.66 9.70
CA ILE A 38 -1.70 -0.83 8.41
C ILE A 38 -2.90 -1.77 8.55
N ARG A 39 -2.78 -2.82 9.36
CA ARG A 39 -3.86 -3.79 9.59
C ARG A 39 -4.83 -3.39 10.70
N GLY A 40 -4.65 -2.23 11.33
CA GLY A 40 -5.44 -1.82 12.49
C GLY A 40 -5.28 -2.73 13.72
N ILE A 41 -4.19 -3.48 13.81
CA ILE A 41 -3.89 -4.39 14.92
C ILE A 41 -3.07 -3.62 15.97
N LEU A 42 -3.39 -3.81 17.25
CA LEU A 42 -2.59 -3.29 18.37
C LEU A 42 -1.11 -3.65 18.18
N HIS A 43 -0.25 -2.63 18.29
CA HIS A 43 1.20 -2.76 18.23
C HIS A 43 1.67 -3.86 19.19
N THR A 44 2.24 -4.92 18.64
CA THR A 44 3.06 -5.85 19.42
C THR A 44 4.51 -5.51 19.08
N ASN A 45 5.36 -5.33 20.10
CA ASN A 45 6.80 -5.08 19.96
C ASN A 45 7.56 -6.32 19.41
N MET A 46 6.93 -7.10 18.55
CA MET A 46 7.53 -8.26 17.92
C MET A 46 8.19 -7.87 16.60
N PRO A 47 9.40 -8.37 16.32
CA PRO A 47 10.03 -8.18 15.02
C PRO A 47 9.12 -8.71 13.90
N PRO A 48 9.15 -8.09 12.70
CA PRO A 48 8.27 -8.47 11.61
C PRO A 48 8.48 -9.94 11.23
N SER A 49 7.39 -10.71 11.21
CA SER A 49 7.43 -12.14 10.87
C SER A 49 7.83 -12.42 9.41
N TYR A 50 7.85 -11.38 8.56
CA TYR A 50 8.36 -11.42 7.19
C TYR A 50 8.61 -10.01 6.63
N THR A 51 9.40 -9.94 5.56
CA THR A 51 9.74 -8.71 4.85
C THR A 51 9.02 -8.64 3.50
N ARG A 52 8.42 -7.49 3.17
CA ARG A 52 8.01 -7.17 1.79
C ARG A 52 9.25 -6.65 1.06
N THR A 53 9.68 -7.37 0.03
CA THR A 53 10.83 -6.97 -0.80
C THR A 53 10.38 -6.08 -1.96
N VAL A 54 11.31 -5.31 -2.54
CA VAL A 54 11.06 -4.55 -3.78
C VAL A 54 10.57 -5.46 -4.92
N SER A 55 11.07 -6.70 -4.99
CA SER A 55 10.59 -7.68 -5.97
C SER A 55 9.13 -8.08 -5.71
N ALA A 56 8.72 -8.26 -4.45
CA ALA A 56 7.33 -8.53 -4.10
C ALA A 56 6.42 -7.34 -4.47
N ILE A 57 6.86 -6.11 -4.23
CA ILE A 57 6.16 -4.87 -4.65
C ILE A 57 5.93 -4.89 -6.18
N ARG A 58 7.00 -5.06 -6.96
CA ARG A 58 6.92 -5.05 -8.43
C ARG A 58 6.02 -6.17 -8.96
N ASN A 59 6.17 -7.37 -8.41
CA ASN A 59 5.35 -8.51 -8.83
C ASN A 59 3.88 -8.26 -8.55
N LYS A 60 3.54 -7.72 -7.36
CA LYS A 60 2.15 -7.43 -7.03
C LYS A 60 1.56 -6.31 -7.90
N LEU A 61 2.32 -5.26 -8.19
CA LEU A 61 1.88 -4.21 -9.12
C LEU A 61 1.61 -4.75 -10.53
N ASN A 62 2.48 -5.63 -11.04
CA ASN A 62 2.28 -6.26 -12.35
C ASN A 62 1.05 -7.19 -12.34
N GLU A 63 0.84 -7.93 -11.26
CA GLU A 63 -0.34 -8.76 -11.07
C GLU A 63 -1.62 -7.90 -11.09
N LEU A 64 -1.66 -6.82 -10.31
CA LEU A 64 -2.77 -5.88 -10.26
C LEU A 64 -3.02 -5.22 -11.63
N ARG A 65 -1.96 -4.90 -12.38
CA ARG A 65 -2.06 -4.36 -13.74
C ARG A 65 -2.67 -5.33 -14.72
N THR A 66 -2.38 -6.62 -14.55
CA THR A 66 -2.95 -7.67 -15.38
C THR A 66 -4.42 -7.94 -15.02
N GLN A 67 -4.74 -7.96 -13.72
CA GLN A 67 -6.09 -8.26 -13.23
C GLN A 67 -7.05 -7.09 -13.39
N ASN A 68 -6.57 -5.86 -13.20
CA ASN A 68 -7.36 -4.64 -13.19
C ASN A 68 -6.70 -3.54 -14.04
N PRO A 69 -6.62 -3.72 -15.37
CA PRO A 69 -5.94 -2.76 -16.25
C PRO A 69 -6.56 -1.35 -16.17
N ARG A 70 -7.83 -1.22 -15.77
CA ARG A 70 -8.52 0.07 -15.59
C ARG A 70 -7.89 1.01 -14.55
N LEU A 71 -7.06 0.50 -13.63
CA LEU A 71 -6.37 1.32 -12.63
C LEU A 71 -5.22 2.15 -13.25
N TRP A 72 -4.79 1.81 -14.47
CA TRP A 72 -3.80 2.56 -15.22
C TRP A 72 -4.46 3.32 -16.38
N LEU A 73 -3.97 4.53 -16.65
CA LEU A 73 -4.25 5.27 -17.87
C LEU A 73 -3.39 4.71 -19.01
N LYS A 74 -3.84 4.90 -20.25
CA LYS A 74 -3.15 4.37 -21.46
C LYS A 74 -1.70 4.87 -21.62
N GLU A 75 -1.35 6.00 -21.01
CA GLU A 75 -0.03 6.66 -21.10
C GLU A 75 0.84 6.43 -19.85
N GLU A 76 0.72 5.26 -19.21
CA GLU A 76 1.46 4.88 -17.98
C GLU A 76 1.12 5.70 -16.72
N GLY A 77 0.13 6.59 -16.79
CA GLY A 77 -0.41 7.29 -15.63
C GLY A 77 -1.34 6.42 -14.76
N TRP A 78 -1.68 6.93 -13.57
CA TRP A 78 -2.64 6.28 -12.67
C TRP A 78 -4.06 6.82 -12.90
N ASN A 79 -5.05 5.92 -12.97
CA ASN A 79 -6.45 6.29 -13.02
C ASN A 79 -7.00 6.43 -11.59
N ARG A 80 -6.88 7.63 -11.03
CA ARG A 80 -7.29 7.92 -9.64
C ARG A 80 -8.73 7.49 -9.34
N ALA A 81 -9.67 7.77 -10.25
CA ALA A 81 -11.07 7.42 -10.05
C ALA A 81 -11.28 5.90 -9.94
N ALA A 82 -10.66 5.13 -10.84
CA ALA A 82 -10.76 3.67 -10.82
C ALA A 82 -10.04 3.05 -9.60
N ILE A 83 -8.95 3.65 -9.13
CA ILE A 83 -8.26 3.23 -7.90
C ILE A 83 -9.16 3.48 -6.69
N THR A 84 -9.76 4.67 -6.60
CA THR A 84 -10.70 4.99 -5.53
C THR A 84 -11.85 3.99 -5.51
N GLU A 85 -12.51 3.74 -6.65
CA GLU A 85 -13.58 2.74 -6.78
C GLU A 85 -13.11 1.34 -6.36
N TYR A 86 -11.95 0.90 -6.85
CA TYR A 86 -11.37 -0.40 -6.49
C TYR A 86 -11.14 -0.57 -4.99
N LEU A 87 -10.66 0.48 -4.31
CA LEU A 87 -10.44 0.46 -2.87
C LEU A 87 -11.75 0.48 -2.07
N TYR A 88 -12.77 1.15 -2.60
CA TYR A 88 -14.13 1.13 -2.01
C TYR A 88 -14.77 -0.26 -2.14
N ASP A 89 -14.58 -0.93 -3.27
CA ASP A 89 -15.13 -2.28 -3.52
C ASP A 89 -14.37 -3.38 -2.77
N SER A 90 -13.06 -3.21 -2.51
CA SER A 90 -12.22 -4.23 -1.88
C SER A 90 -12.42 -4.40 -0.37
N MET A 91 -13.45 -3.77 0.22
CA MET A 91 -13.76 -3.80 1.66
C MET A 91 -12.62 -3.33 2.58
N ALA A 92 -11.60 -2.65 2.07
CA ALA A 92 -10.64 -1.96 2.93
C ALA A 92 -11.42 -0.91 3.73
N ASP A 93 -11.28 -0.92 5.07
CA ASP A 93 -12.03 -0.03 5.96
C ASP A 93 -12.05 1.38 5.37
N LEU A 94 -13.26 1.88 5.09
CA LEU A 94 -13.49 3.16 4.45
C LEU A 94 -12.75 4.30 5.16
N ALA A 95 -12.65 4.22 6.49
CA ALA A 95 -11.91 5.16 7.30
C ALA A 95 -10.40 5.04 7.09
N HIS A 96 -9.89 3.82 6.91
CA HIS A 96 -8.48 3.55 6.61
C HIS A 96 -8.12 4.02 5.20
N VAL A 97 -8.95 3.74 4.20
CA VAL A 97 -8.76 4.21 2.81
C VAL A 97 -8.84 5.73 2.73
N ASN A 98 -9.84 6.36 3.37
CA ASN A 98 -9.93 7.81 3.39
C ASN A 98 -8.78 8.44 4.16
N ARG A 99 -8.29 7.81 5.24
CA ARG A 99 -7.09 8.26 5.92
C ARG A 99 -5.91 8.21 4.97
N LEU A 100 -5.66 7.06 4.33
CA LEU A 100 -4.56 6.88 3.37
C LEU A 100 -4.63 7.84 2.19
N LEU A 101 -5.81 8.09 1.62
CA LEU A 101 -6.00 9.00 0.47
C LEU A 101 -5.90 10.48 0.84
N ASN A 102 -6.16 10.84 2.10
CA ASN A 102 -6.06 12.21 2.60
C ASN A 102 -4.72 12.51 3.30
N LEU A 103 -3.80 11.53 3.42
CA LEU A 103 -2.46 11.80 3.92
C LEU A 103 -1.78 12.82 3.00
N ASN A 104 -1.41 13.97 3.54
CA ASN A 104 -0.52 14.89 2.85
C ASN A 104 0.95 14.54 3.17
N ALA A 105 1.90 15.19 2.48
CA ALA A 105 3.33 14.95 2.71
C ALA A 105 3.79 15.21 4.17
N ALA A 106 3.07 16.02 4.94
CA ALA A 106 3.34 16.26 6.36
C ALA A 106 2.81 15.11 7.25
N ASP A 107 1.67 14.53 6.92
CA ASP A 107 1.14 13.34 7.63
C ASP A 107 1.99 12.11 7.37
N ILE A 108 2.55 11.99 6.16
CA ILE A 108 3.52 10.93 5.84
C ILE A 108 4.82 11.16 6.59
N ASN A 109 5.26 12.41 6.79
CA ASN A 109 6.38 12.70 7.68
C ASN A 109 6.09 12.28 9.12
N ILE A 110 4.86 12.32 9.61
CA ILE A 110 4.52 11.79 10.93
C ILE A 110 4.61 10.25 10.93
N ILE A 111 4.18 9.60 9.83
CA ILE A 111 4.34 8.15 9.61
C ILE A 111 5.81 7.78 9.33
N THR A 112 6.72 8.69 9.00
CA THR A 112 8.14 8.36 8.81
C THR A 112 9.04 8.87 9.92
N ARG A 113 8.59 9.82 10.77
CA ARG A 113 9.38 10.46 11.84
C ARG A 113 9.19 9.92 13.24
N TYR A 114 8.31 8.95 13.49
CA TYR A 114 8.25 8.31 14.81
C TYR A 114 9.47 7.41 15.13
N ASP A 115 10.45 7.32 14.23
CA ASP A 115 11.78 6.70 14.49
C ASP A 115 12.94 7.64 14.07
N MET A 116 13.01 8.84 14.66
CA MET A 116 14.30 9.48 14.92
C MET A 116 14.49 9.67 16.43
#